data_AF-A0A354X1L2-F1
#
_entry.id   AF-A0A354X1L2-F1
#
_cell.length_a   1.000
_cell.length_b   1.000
_cell.length_c   1.000
_cell.angle_alpha   90.00
_cell.angle_beta   90.00
_cell.angle_gamma   90.00
#
_symmetry.space_group_name_H-M   'P 1'
#
loop_
_entity.id
_entity.type
_entity.pdbx_description
1 polymer ?
#
loop_
_entity_poly.entity_id
_entity_poly.type
_entity_poly.pdbx_seq_one_letter_code
_entity_poly.pdbx_strand_id
1 'polypeptide(L)'
;MDADVKKGSITPLLDDSAKFQFLETIDKDAFSAIWRKSLSYIPWESQCRKYLELNFEGKYKKYLQETGKSDDYYAGIYEDLNMSGDFSSTTVAGFLKNHRELDFTLYKHRLWATVFLLRMAEPLEIPDDLNSRVVLSMDKRVYELSALPEKKPILNAL
;
A
#
# COMPACT_ATOMS: atom_id res chain seq x y z
N MET A 1 -13.95 -15.03 -36.04
CA MET A 1 -15.00 -14.57 -35.10
C MET A 1 -14.54 -15.09 -33.76
N ASP A 2 -13.57 -14.37 -33.18
CA ASP A 2 -12.79 -14.88 -32.06
C ASP A 2 -13.47 -14.40 -30.78
N ALA A 3 -14.17 -15.33 -30.14
CA ALA A 3 -14.67 -15.13 -28.79
C ALA A 3 -13.46 -15.16 -27.85
N ASP A 4 -12.87 -13.98 -27.64
CA ASP A 4 -11.77 -13.82 -26.71
C ASP A 4 -12.21 -14.20 -25.31
N VAL A 5 -11.44 -15.14 -24.77
CA VAL A 5 -11.59 -15.73 -23.45
C VAL A 5 -11.42 -14.61 -22.39
N LYS A 6 -12.53 -14.02 -21.92
CA LYS A 6 -12.55 -13.21 -20.69
C LYS A 6 -12.36 -14.13 -19.48
N LYS A 7 -11.13 -14.59 -19.26
CA LYS A 7 -10.71 -15.28 -18.04
C LYS A 7 -10.54 -14.24 -16.94
N GLY A 8 -11.64 -13.89 -16.27
CA GLY A 8 -11.67 -13.28 -14.93
C GLY A 8 -10.60 -12.23 -14.59
N SER A 9 -10.35 -11.26 -15.48
CA SER A 9 -9.47 -10.14 -15.16
C SER A 9 -10.17 -9.26 -14.11
N ILE A 10 -9.54 -9.10 -12.95
CA ILE A 10 -10.00 -8.16 -11.92
C ILE A 10 -9.53 -6.78 -12.37
N THR A 11 -10.47 -6.02 -12.93
CA THR A 11 -10.23 -4.61 -13.20
C THR A 11 -10.18 -3.87 -11.86
N PRO A 12 -9.13 -3.07 -11.59
CA PRO A 12 -9.10 -2.21 -10.41
C PRO A 12 -10.35 -1.33 -10.33
N LEU A 13 -10.87 -1.12 -9.12
CA LEU A 13 -12.11 -0.36 -8.90
C LEU A 13 -11.99 1.11 -9.31
N LEU A 14 -10.77 1.65 -9.24
CA LEU A 14 -10.41 3.02 -9.56
C LEU A 14 -9.18 2.97 -10.46
N ASP A 15 -9.08 3.89 -11.42
CA ASP A 15 -7.79 4.17 -12.03
C ASP A 15 -6.81 4.62 -10.94
N ASP A 16 -5.53 4.34 -11.15
CA ASP A 16 -4.55 4.50 -10.09
C ASP A 16 -4.37 5.95 -9.65
N SER A 17 -4.54 6.92 -10.55
CA SER A 17 -4.43 8.34 -10.23
C SER A 17 -5.55 8.75 -9.27
N ALA A 18 -6.80 8.43 -9.61
CA ALA A 18 -7.97 8.71 -8.79
C ALA A 18 -7.90 8.00 -7.43
N LYS A 19 -7.39 6.77 -7.39
CA LYS A 19 -7.18 6.02 -6.15
C LYS A 19 -6.19 6.71 -5.22
N PHE A 20 -5.01 7.11 -5.71
CA PHE A 20 -4.01 7.77 -4.86
C PHE A 20 -4.48 9.16 -4.42
N GLN A 21 -5.20 9.89 -5.27
CA GLN A 21 -5.87 11.14 -4.88
C GLN A 21 -6.91 10.90 -3.78
N PHE A 22 -7.75 9.87 -3.91
CA PHE A 22 -8.71 9.49 -2.86
C PHE A 22 -8.00 9.14 -1.55
N LEU A 23 -6.95 8.32 -1.59
CA LEU A 23 -6.18 7.94 -0.41
C LEU A 23 -5.52 9.14 0.29
N GLU A 24 -5.21 10.21 -0.44
CA GLU A 24 -4.70 11.46 0.12
C GLU A 24 -5.76 12.28 0.86
N THR A 25 -7.04 12.00 0.63
CA THR A 25 -8.15 12.62 1.39
C THR A 25 -8.43 11.95 2.72
N ILE A 26 -7.92 10.74 2.94
CA ILE A 26 -8.09 10.00 4.19
C ILE A 26 -7.20 10.62 5.27
N ASP A 27 -7.74 10.74 6.49
CA ASP A 27 -6.96 11.16 7.66
C ASP A 27 -5.66 10.35 7.79
N LYS A 28 -4.56 11.03 8.13
CA LYS A 28 -3.22 10.44 8.15
C LYS A 28 -3.11 9.27 9.13
N ASP A 29 -3.74 9.37 10.29
CA ASP A 29 -3.69 8.33 11.31
C ASP A 29 -4.57 7.14 10.90
N ALA A 30 -5.72 7.40 10.29
CA ALA A 30 -6.57 6.36 9.71
C ALA A 30 -5.89 5.63 8.55
N PHE A 31 -5.23 6.36 7.66
CA PHE A 31 -4.46 5.78 6.55
C PHE A 31 -3.31 4.92 7.08
N SER A 32 -2.46 5.48 7.95
CA SER A 32 -1.29 4.78 8.49
C SER A 32 -1.65 3.62 9.43
N ALA A 33 -2.88 3.56 9.94
CA ALA A 33 -3.37 2.39 10.65
C ALA A 33 -3.44 1.13 9.78
N ILE A 34 -3.54 1.27 8.46
CA ILE A 34 -3.74 0.15 7.52
C ILE A 34 -2.62 0.08 6.49
N TRP A 35 -2.26 1.20 5.87
CA TRP A 35 -1.40 1.22 4.70
C TRP A 35 -0.15 2.08 4.90
N ARG A 36 0.84 1.86 4.04
CA ARG A 36 1.96 2.77 3.81
C ARG A 36 2.16 2.93 2.30
N LYS A 37 2.58 4.13 1.89
CA LYS A 37 3.03 4.36 0.51
C LYS A 37 4.47 3.87 0.39
N SER A 38 4.78 3.17 -0.68
CA SER A 38 6.15 2.71 -0.98
C SER A 38 6.52 3.04 -2.43
N LEU A 39 7.82 2.99 -2.71
CA LEU A 39 8.45 3.25 -4.00
C LEU A 39 9.30 2.06 -4.40
N SER A 40 9.03 1.51 -5.58
CA SER A 40 9.82 0.41 -6.14
C SER A 40 10.52 0.93 -7.38
N TYR A 41 11.84 0.77 -7.42
CA TYR A 41 12.60 1.06 -8.62
C TYR A 41 12.58 -0.15 -9.53
N ILE A 42 12.21 0.05 -10.79
CA ILE A 42 12.15 -1.01 -11.80
C ILE A 42 13.36 -0.86 -12.73
N PRO A 43 14.41 -1.70 -12.57
CA PRO A 43 15.68 -1.47 -13.24
C PRO A 43 15.60 -1.49 -14.76
N TRP A 44 14.77 -2.36 -15.33
CA TRP A 44 14.65 -2.52 -16.79
C TRP A 44 13.80 -1.44 -17.46
N GLU A 45 13.01 -0.68 -16.68
CA GLU A 45 12.26 0.48 -17.17
C GLU A 45 12.90 1.80 -16.73
N SER A 46 13.96 1.75 -15.91
CA SER A 46 14.64 2.91 -15.32
C SER A 46 13.71 3.89 -14.59
N GLN A 47 12.55 3.42 -14.13
CA GLN A 47 11.51 4.25 -13.52
C GLN A 47 11.17 3.80 -12.10
N CYS A 48 10.73 4.76 -11.29
CA CYS A 48 10.16 4.50 -9.98
C CYS A 48 8.64 4.36 -10.10
N ARG A 49 8.11 3.45 -9.30
CA ARG A 49 6.70 3.12 -9.27
C ARG A 49 6.15 3.28 -7.86
N LYS A 50 5.08 4.07 -7.70
CA LYS A 50 4.35 4.19 -6.42
C LYS A 50 3.43 3.01 -6.26
N TYR A 51 3.48 2.39 -5.09
CA TYR A 51 2.56 1.31 -4.75
C TYR A 51 2.11 1.42 -3.29
N LEU A 52 1.00 0.76 -3.01
CA LEU A 52 0.38 0.73 -1.69
C LEU A 52 0.71 -0.60 -1.02
N GLU A 53 1.34 -0.55 0.13
CA GLU A 53 1.63 -1.72 0.96
C GLU A 53 0.79 -1.68 2.23
N LEU A 54 0.61 -2.83 2.86
CA LEU A 54 0.11 -2.89 4.22
C LEU A 54 1.14 -2.33 5.19
N ASN A 55 0.68 -1.59 6.19
CA ASN A 55 1.51 -1.23 7.31
C ASN A 55 1.58 -2.41 8.29
N PHE A 56 2.71 -3.11 8.31
CA PHE A 56 2.94 -4.25 9.20
C PHE A 56 2.95 -3.89 10.69
N GLU A 57 3.25 -2.64 11.02
CA GLU A 57 3.18 -2.09 12.38
C GLU A 57 1.81 -1.43 12.66
N GLY A 58 0.94 -1.39 11.65
CA GLY A 58 -0.37 -0.75 11.68
C GLY A 58 -1.38 -1.48 12.58
N LYS A 59 -2.42 -0.75 12.96
CA LYS A 59 -3.55 -1.28 13.73
C LYS A 59 -4.31 -2.38 12.98
N TYR A 60 -4.22 -2.43 11.65
CA TYR A 60 -4.88 -3.46 10.85
C TYR A 60 -4.34 -4.87 11.10
N LYS A 61 -3.01 -5.02 11.26
CA LYS A 61 -2.43 -6.32 11.63
C LYS A 61 -2.95 -6.80 12.98
N LYS A 62 -3.02 -5.89 13.97
CA LYS A 62 -3.59 -6.19 15.30
C LYS A 62 -5.07 -6.56 15.21
N TYR A 63 -5.83 -5.85 14.37
CA TYR A 63 -7.22 -6.17 14.10
C TYR A 63 -7.39 -7.59 13.53
N LEU A 64 -6.57 -7.99 12.55
CA LEU A 64 -6.58 -9.35 12.01
C LEU A 64 -6.24 -10.40 13.07
N GLN A 65 -5.22 -10.12 13.91
CA GLN A 65 -4.84 -10.97 15.02
C GLN A 65 -6.00 -11.21 16.00
N GLU A 66 -6.68 -10.14 16.42
CA GLU A 66 -7.80 -10.23 17.36
C GLU A 66 -9.01 -10.92 16.74
N THR A 67 -9.34 -10.60 15.49
CA THR A 67 -10.44 -11.25 14.76
C THR A 67 -10.19 -12.74 14.59
N GLY A 68 -8.94 -13.12 14.27
CA GLY A 68 -8.50 -14.49 14.07
C GLY A 68 -8.61 -15.39 15.29
N LYS A 69 -8.67 -14.83 16.52
CA LYS A 69 -8.91 -15.63 17.74
C LYS A 69 -10.26 -16.37 17.74
N SER A 70 -11.20 -15.92 16.91
CA SER A 70 -12.55 -16.46 16.83
C SER A 70 -12.99 -16.86 15.42
N ASP A 71 -12.11 -16.70 14.42
CA ASP A 71 -12.43 -16.91 13.02
C ASP A 71 -11.19 -17.38 12.24
N ASP A 72 -11.20 -18.66 11.87
CA ASP A 72 -10.09 -19.34 11.21
C ASP A 72 -9.73 -18.71 9.86
N TYR A 73 -10.69 -18.11 9.15
CA TYR A 73 -10.41 -17.40 7.90
C TYR A 73 -9.49 -16.21 8.14
N TYR A 74 -9.73 -15.45 9.21
CA TYR A 74 -8.89 -14.30 9.58
C TYR A 74 -7.60 -14.70 10.28
N ALA A 75 -7.60 -15.83 11.00
CA ALA A 75 -6.36 -16.41 11.54
C ALA A 75 -5.38 -16.73 10.41
N GLY A 76 -5.85 -17.37 9.33
CA GLY A 76 -5.03 -17.67 8.16
C GLY A 76 -4.48 -16.42 7.47
N ILE A 77 -5.31 -15.36 7.32
CA ILE A 77 -4.84 -14.08 6.76
C ILE A 77 -3.77 -13.44 7.64
N TYR A 78 -3.97 -13.45 8.97
CA TYR A 78 -3.00 -12.91 9.92
C TYR A 78 -1.67 -13.65 9.87
N GLU A 79 -1.70 -14.98 9.86
CA GLU A 79 -0.50 -15.83 9.80
C GLU A 79 0.27 -15.60 8.49
N ASP A 80 -0.43 -15.60 7.36
CA ASP A 80 0.15 -15.34 6.05
C ASP A 80 0.81 -13.96 5.98
N LEU A 81 0.12 -12.93 6.47
CA LEU A 81 0.66 -11.58 6.59
C LEU A 81 1.91 -11.59 7.49
N ASN A 82 1.88 -12.28 8.62
CA ASN A 82 2.99 -12.32 9.57
C ASN A 82 4.25 -13.00 8.99
N MET A 83 4.07 -13.98 8.10
CA MET A 83 5.18 -14.66 7.43
C MET A 83 5.73 -13.87 6.24
N SER A 84 4.87 -13.27 5.43
CA SER A 84 5.26 -12.69 4.13
C SER A 84 5.43 -11.17 4.16
N GLY A 85 4.93 -10.48 5.19
CA GLY A 85 4.98 -9.03 5.34
C GLY A 85 3.94 -8.26 4.51
N ASP A 86 3.22 -8.93 3.62
CA ASP A 86 2.10 -8.40 2.82
C ASP A 86 1.06 -9.52 2.55
N PHE A 87 0.07 -9.33 1.67
CA PHE A 87 -0.79 -10.43 1.22
C PHE A 87 -0.06 -11.36 0.25
N SER A 88 0.04 -12.64 0.60
CA SER A 88 0.59 -13.64 -0.31
C SER A 88 -0.31 -13.93 -1.50
N SER A 89 0.26 -14.58 -2.52
CA SER A 89 -0.49 -15.08 -3.67
C SER A 89 -1.62 -16.02 -3.26
N THR A 90 -1.45 -16.80 -2.19
CA THR A 90 -2.48 -17.70 -1.65
C THR A 90 -3.64 -16.92 -1.06
N THR A 91 -3.36 -15.91 -0.23
CA THR A 91 -4.39 -15.03 0.35
C THR A 91 -5.16 -14.29 -0.73
N VAL A 92 -4.45 -13.79 -1.75
CA VAL A 92 -5.04 -13.12 -2.91
C VAL A 92 -5.95 -14.08 -3.67
N ALA A 93 -5.46 -15.25 -4.06
CA ALA A 93 -6.25 -16.24 -4.79
C ALA A 93 -7.47 -16.72 -3.98
N GLY A 94 -7.30 -16.90 -2.66
CA GLY A 94 -8.36 -17.31 -1.75
C GLY A 94 -9.52 -16.32 -1.70
N PHE A 95 -9.23 -15.02 -1.57
CA PHE A 95 -10.28 -14.01 -1.62
C PHE A 95 -10.98 -13.97 -2.98
N LEU A 96 -10.22 -13.99 -4.07
CA LEU A 96 -10.80 -13.93 -5.41
C LEU A 96 -11.72 -15.10 -5.72
N LYS A 97 -11.39 -16.30 -5.23
CA LYS A 97 -12.20 -17.50 -5.40
C LYS A 97 -13.46 -17.48 -4.51
N ASN A 98 -13.32 -17.03 -3.27
CA ASN A 98 -14.32 -17.29 -2.23
C ASN A 98 -15.07 -16.03 -1.73
N HIS A 99 -14.80 -14.83 -2.27
CA HIS A 99 -15.42 -13.57 -1.79
C HIS A 99 -16.95 -13.58 -1.78
N ARG A 100 -17.61 -14.41 -2.61
CA ARG A 100 -19.07 -14.55 -2.64
C ARG A 100 -19.64 -15.27 -1.42
N GLU A 101 -18.81 -16.00 -0.70
CA GLU A 101 -19.18 -16.73 0.53
C GLU A 101 -19.10 -15.83 1.77
N LEU A 102 -18.54 -14.61 1.63
CA LEU A 102 -18.41 -13.66 2.73
C LEU A 102 -19.72 -12.91 2.95
N ASP A 103 -20.14 -12.83 4.21
CA ASP A 103 -21.30 -12.02 4.61
C ASP A 103 -20.91 -10.54 4.75
N PHE A 104 -21.13 -9.76 3.70
CA PHE A 104 -20.84 -8.32 3.72
C PHE A 104 -21.76 -7.50 4.63
N THR A 105 -22.73 -8.09 5.32
CA THR A 105 -23.42 -7.43 6.45
C THR A 105 -22.54 -7.35 7.70
N LEU A 106 -21.48 -8.16 7.78
CA LEU A 106 -20.49 -8.11 8.86
C LEU A 106 -19.38 -7.10 8.56
N TYR A 107 -19.04 -6.27 9.56
CA TYR A 107 -17.99 -5.26 9.46
C TYR A 107 -16.64 -5.85 9.02
N LYS A 108 -16.28 -7.02 9.55
CA LYS A 108 -15.00 -7.66 9.27
C LYS A 108 -14.78 -7.97 7.79
N HIS A 109 -15.83 -8.44 7.10
CA HIS A 109 -15.76 -8.79 5.70
C HIS A 109 -15.72 -7.55 4.80
N ARG A 110 -16.46 -6.49 5.17
CA ARG A 110 -16.38 -5.20 4.49
C ARG A 110 -14.99 -4.59 4.61
N LEU A 111 -14.43 -4.53 5.82
CA LEU A 111 -13.09 -3.97 6.03
C LEU A 111 -12.05 -4.76 5.25
N TRP A 112 -12.11 -6.10 5.32
CA TRP A 112 -11.24 -6.97 4.54
C TRP A 112 -11.29 -6.69 3.04
N ALA A 113 -12.48 -6.69 2.44
CA ALA A 113 -12.65 -6.42 1.02
C ALA A 113 -12.16 -5.02 0.63
N THR A 114 -12.43 -4.00 1.44
CA THR A 114 -11.93 -2.64 1.17
C THR A 114 -10.41 -2.58 1.17
N VAL A 115 -9.75 -3.20 2.17
CA VAL A 115 -8.28 -3.25 2.24
C VAL A 115 -7.70 -4.01 1.05
N PHE A 116 -8.31 -5.15 0.70
CA PHE A 116 -7.92 -5.94 -0.45
C PHE A 116 -8.05 -5.16 -1.76
N LEU A 117 -9.23 -4.58 -2.04
CA LEU A 117 -9.52 -3.89 -3.29
C LEU A 117 -8.67 -2.63 -3.49
N LEU A 118 -8.43 -1.85 -2.43
CA LEU A 118 -7.58 -0.66 -2.53
C LEU A 118 -6.10 -1.00 -2.71
N ARG A 119 -5.68 -2.19 -2.25
CA ARG A 119 -4.34 -2.73 -2.52
C ARG A 119 -4.22 -3.24 -3.96
N MET A 120 -5.27 -3.85 -4.49
CA MET A 120 -5.29 -4.42 -5.84
C MET A 120 -5.35 -3.31 -6.90
N ALA A 121 -4.19 -2.84 -7.34
CA ALA A 121 -4.10 -2.11 -8.60
C ALA A 121 -2.65 -2.06 -9.11
N GLU A 122 -2.50 -1.53 -10.32
CA GLU A 122 -1.20 -1.37 -10.94
C GLU A 122 -0.42 -0.21 -10.28
N PRO A 123 0.90 -0.32 -10.20
CA PRO A 123 1.71 0.75 -9.67
C PRO A 123 1.73 1.97 -10.61
N LEU A 124 1.58 3.18 -10.05
CA LEU A 124 1.71 4.43 -10.81
C LEU A 124 3.17 4.66 -11.22
N GLU A 125 3.41 4.85 -12.52
CA GLU A 125 4.67 5.36 -13.05
C GLU A 125 4.90 6.79 -12.53
N ILE A 126 6.13 7.06 -12.07
CA ILE A 126 6.56 8.39 -11.67
C ILE A 126 7.56 8.89 -12.73
N PRO A 127 7.35 10.09 -13.32
CA PRO A 127 8.30 10.67 -14.26
C PRO A 127 9.70 10.87 -13.66
N ASP A 128 10.73 10.75 -14.50
CA ASP A 128 12.14 10.74 -14.10
C ASP A 128 12.65 12.04 -13.46
N ASP A 129 11.97 13.16 -13.70
CA ASP A 129 12.36 14.47 -13.15
C ASP A 129 12.18 14.53 -11.61
N LEU A 130 11.20 13.78 -11.06
CA LEU A 130 11.02 13.59 -9.62
C LEU A 130 12.11 12.70 -8.99
N ASN A 131 12.74 11.81 -9.78
CA ASN A 131 13.77 10.88 -9.32
C ASN A 131 15.09 11.58 -8.96
N SER A 132 15.43 12.70 -9.60
CA SER A 132 16.64 13.48 -9.29
C SER A 132 16.75 13.88 -7.81
N ARG A 133 15.62 14.05 -7.12
CA ARG A 133 15.56 14.38 -5.68
C ARG A 133 15.70 13.16 -4.77
N VAL A 134 15.34 11.96 -5.23
CA VAL A 134 15.40 10.71 -4.46
C VAL A 134 16.77 10.03 -4.63
N VAL A 135 17.37 10.11 -5.83
CA VAL A 135 18.75 9.63 -6.08
C VAL A 135 19.75 10.40 -5.21
N LEU A 136 19.58 11.72 -5.05
CA LEU A 136 20.38 12.53 -4.11
C LEU A 136 20.28 12.08 -2.64
N SER A 137 19.21 11.36 -2.25
CA SER A 137 19.05 10.83 -0.89
C SER A 137 19.58 9.40 -0.72
N MET A 138 19.70 8.61 -1.80
CA MET A 138 20.25 7.25 -1.75
C MET A 138 21.77 7.20 -1.96
N ASP A 139 22.34 8.13 -2.73
CA ASP A 139 23.81 8.29 -2.85
C ASP A 139 24.46 8.85 -1.57
N LYS A 140 23.66 9.37 -0.64
CA LYS A 140 24.08 9.80 0.71
C LYS A 140 23.84 8.73 1.78
N ARG A 141 23.98 7.43 1.49
CA ARG A 141 24.22 6.41 2.54
C ARG A 141 25.67 6.47 3.07
N VAL A 142 26.10 7.68 3.42
CA VAL A 142 27.15 7.92 4.41
C VAL A 142 26.46 8.69 5.54
N TYR A 143 26.46 8.10 6.73
CA TYR A 143 25.94 8.67 7.96
C TYR A 143 26.33 10.15 8.13
N GLU A 144 25.36 11.06 8.20
CA GLU A 144 25.48 12.30 8.99
C GLU A 144 24.19 12.56 9.77
N LEU A 145 24.21 12.13 11.03
CA LEU A 145 23.39 12.68 12.11
C LEU A 145 23.89 14.10 12.43
N SER A 146 23.56 15.09 11.60
CA SER A 146 23.70 16.55 11.84
C SER A 146 23.26 17.27 10.56
N ALA A 147 22.42 18.30 10.52
CA ALA A 147 22.02 19.28 11.50
C ALA A 147 20.60 19.78 11.19
N LEU A 148 19.91 20.23 12.23
CA LEU A 148 18.72 21.08 12.15
C LEU A 148 18.99 22.31 11.28
N PRO A 149 17.97 22.90 10.62
CA PRO A 149 18.18 24.11 9.82
C PRO A 149 18.69 25.25 10.72
N GLU A 150 19.90 25.74 10.43
CA GLU A 150 20.44 26.94 11.06
C GLU A 150 19.51 28.13 10.76
N LYS A 151 19.18 28.86 11.84
CA LYS A 151 18.44 30.13 11.77
C LYS A 151 19.17 31.09 10.82
N LYS A 152 18.43 31.60 9.82
CA LYS A 152 18.86 32.75 9.01
C LYS A 152 19.18 33.94 9.92
N PRO A 153 20.34 34.61 9.82
CA PRO A 153 20.55 35.89 10.45
C PRO A 153 19.68 36.95 9.78
N ILE A 154 18.94 37.70 10.59
CA ILE A 154 18.21 38.89 10.20
C ILE A 154 19.25 39.98 9.86
N LEU A 155 19.18 40.49 8.63
CA LEU A 155 19.93 41.65 8.19
C LEU A 155 19.37 42.88 8.94
N ASN A 156 20.15 43.48 9.85
CA ASN A 156 19.85 44.80 10.38
C ASN A 156 20.86 45.81 9.86
N ALA A 157 20.31 46.78 9.15
CA ALA A 157 20.95 48.02 8.74
C ALA A 157 21.34 48.88 9.95
N LEU A 158 22.55 49.44 9.93
CA LEU A 158 22.88 50.87 10.07
C LEU A 158 24.40 51.05 9.97
#